data_AF-A0A529C842-F1
#
_entry.id   AF-A0A529C842-F1
#
_cell.length_a   1.000
_cell.length_b   1.000
_cell.length_c   1.000
_cell.angle_alpha   90.00
_cell.angle_beta   90.00
_cell.angle_gamma   90.00
#
_symmetry.space_group_name_H-M   'P 1'
#
loop_
_entity.id
_entity.type
_entity.pdbx_description
1 polymer ?
#
loop_
_entity_poly.entity_id
_entity_poly.type
_entity_poly.pdbx_seq_one_letter_code
_entity_poly.pdbx_strand_id
1 'polypeptide(L)'
;MLEVAAASITKIATSKEEFRHRCIDDEDGWLLRPLVDQCRSAGMNPTPSQCYAFTTLPLFGGEYKTDNIWMCSWSEWISYTASIYAQTKDLPDGTPVSISVVD
;
A
#
# COMPACT_ATOMS: atom_id res chain seq x y z
N MET A 1 -4.88 6.02 9.11
CA MET A 1 -4.56 5.36 7.85
C MET A 1 -3.97 4.01 8.17
N LEU A 2 -4.49 2.97 7.52
CA LEU A 2 -3.84 1.66 7.46
C LEU A 2 -3.11 1.61 6.11
N GLU A 3 -1.80 1.52 6.12
CA GLU A 3 -1.00 1.37 4.92
C GLU A 3 -0.30 0.02 4.93
N VAL A 4 -0.94 -0.95 4.30
CA VAL A 4 -0.50 -2.36 4.34
C VAL A 4 0.86 -2.58 3.67
N ALA A 5 1.21 -1.75 2.68
CA ALA A 5 2.45 -1.88 1.93
C ALA A 5 3.68 -1.36 2.70
N ALA A 6 3.47 -0.37 3.58
CA ALA A 6 4.49 0.18 4.47
C ALA A 6 4.44 -0.47 5.88
N ALA A 7 3.50 -1.40 6.10
CA ALA A 7 3.25 -2.02 7.40
C ALA A 7 2.99 -0.99 8.52
N SER A 8 2.35 0.13 8.17
CA SER A 8 2.20 1.29 9.04
C SER A 8 0.73 1.55 9.39
N ILE A 9 0.50 2.06 10.60
CA ILE A 9 -0.83 2.50 11.05
C ILE A 9 -0.74 3.81 11.81
N THR A 10 -1.59 4.77 11.45
CA THR A 10 -1.67 6.08 12.09
C THR A 10 -3.12 6.49 12.32
N LYS A 11 -3.38 7.31 13.34
CA LYS A 11 -4.71 7.92 13.50
C LYS A 11 -4.77 9.19 12.65
N ILE A 12 -5.73 9.25 11.72
CA ILE A 12 -5.90 10.40 10.82
C ILE A 12 -7.20 11.19 11.08
N ALA A 13 -8.12 10.64 11.87
CA ALA A 13 -9.35 11.32 12.23
C ALA A 13 -9.85 10.81 13.59
N THR A 14 -10.63 11.63 14.27
CA THR A 14 -11.32 11.31 15.52
C THR A 14 -12.79 11.00 15.33
N SER A 15 -13.38 11.40 14.19
CA SER A 15 -14.76 11.14 13.83
C SER A 15 -14.90 10.68 12.37
N LYS A 16 -16.04 10.07 12.06
CA LYS A 16 -16.38 9.64 10.69
C LYS A 16 -16.55 10.83 9.74
N GLU A 17 -17.05 11.96 10.23
CA GLU A 17 -17.24 13.17 9.45
C GLU A 17 -15.91 13.80 9.08
N GLU A 18 -15.01 13.96 10.06
CA GLU A 18 -13.64 14.41 9.84
C GLU A 18 -12.90 13.49 8.85
N PHE A 19 -13.02 12.17 9.02
CA PHE A 19 -12.44 11.21 8.08
C PHE A 19 -12.93 11.44 6.64
N ARG A 20 -14.24 11.62 6.45
CA ARG A 20 -14.81 11.88 5.11
C ARG A 20 -14.28 13.16 4.49
N HIS A 21 -14.17 14.23 5.28
CA HIS A 21 -13.63 15.50 4.80
C HIS A 21 -12.17 15.34 4.35
N ARG A 22 -11.35 14.70 5.18
CA ARG A 22 -9.95 14.40 4.84
C ARG A 22 -9.79 13.48 3.63
N CYS A 23 -10.74 12.58 3.37
CA CYS A 23 -10.74 11.79 2.15
C CYS A 23 -11.02 12.64 0.90
N ILE A 24 -11.84 13.69 1.00
CA ILE A 24 -12.17 14.56 -0.13
C ILE A 24 -10.96 15.41 -0.49
N ASP A 25 -10.40 16.09 0.52
CA ASP A 25 -9.31 17.05 0.29
C ASP A 25 -7.97 16.35 0.06
N ASP A 26 -7.75 15.21 0.74
CA ASP A 26 -6.52 14.40 0.65
C ASP A 26 -5.24 15.24 0.76
N GLU A 27 -5.23 16.23 1.67
CA GLU A 27 -4.14 17.21 1.78
C GLU A 27 -2.77 16.56 2.02
N ASP A 28 -2.73 15.46 2.78
CA ASP A 28 -1.49 14.72 3.05
C ASP A 28 -1.13 13.71 1.94
N GLY A 29 -1.94 13.61 0.89
CA GLY A 29 -1.69 12.74 -0.27
C GLY A 29 -1.75 11.24 0.01
N TRP A 30 -2.37 10.83 1.12
CA TRP A 30 -2.35 9.46 1.60
C TRP A 30 -3.25 8.51 0.79
N LEU A 31 -4.16 9.05 -0.03
CA LEU A 31 -4.90 8.26 -1.03
C LEU A 31 -4.12 8.04 -2.33
N LEU A 32 -2.92 8.62 -2.45
CA LEU A 32 -2.02 8.43 -3.60
C LEU A 32 -2.70 8.76 -4.94
N ARG A 33 -3.63 9.72 -4.96
CA ARG A 33 -4.42 10.07 -6.15
C ARG A 33 -3.56 10.35 -7.39
N PRO A 34 -2.45 11.13 -7.31
CA PRO A 34 -1.62 11.36 -8.47
C PRO A 34 -0.98 10.09 -9.03
N LEU A 35 -0.56 9.17 -8.16
CA LEU A 35 0.00 7.88 -8.59
C LEU A 35 -1.08 7.01 -9.24
N VAL A 36 -2.30 7.00 -8.69
CA VAL A 36 -3.45 6.33 -9.30
C VAL A 36 -3.74 6.90 -10.70
N ASP A 37 -3.72 8.22 -10.87
CA ASP A 37 -3.93 8.88 -12.16
C ASP A 37 -2.85 8.50 -13.18
N GLN A 38 -1.58 8.44 -12.75
CA GLN A 38 -0.47 7.98 -13.58
C GLN A 38 -0.65 6.50 -13.98
N CYS A 39 -1.05 5.64 -13.04
CA CYS A 39 -1.31 4.23 -13.32
C CYS A 39 -2.42 4.04 -14.37
N ARG A 40 -3.54 4.77 -14.22
CA ARG A 40 -4.64 4.75 -15.18
C ARG A 40 -4.21 5.25 -16.55
N SER A 41 -3.41 6.33 -16.59
CA SER A 41 -2.84 6.89 -17.82
C SER A 41 -1.90 5.91 -18.53
N ALA A 42 -1.22 5.05 -17.78
CA ALA A 42 -0.41 3.95 -18.28
C ALA A 42 -1.22 2.70 -18.68
N GLY A 43 -2.56 2.77 -18.63
CA GLY A 43 -3.44 1.67 -19.05
C GLY A 43 -3.75 0.64 -17.95
N MET A 44 -3.25 0.83 -16.73
CA MET A 44 -3.57 -0.05 -15.59
C MET A 44 -4.96 0.30 -15.07
N ASN A 45 -5.96 -0.52 -15.41
CA ASN A 45 -7.36 -0.33 -15.03
C ASN A 45 -7.86 -1.55 -14.24
N PRO A 46 -7.77 -1.55 -12.90
CA PRO A 46 -8.15 -2.71 -12.09
C PRO A 46 -9.66 -2.97 -12.18
N THR A 47 -10.01 -4.25 -12.22
CA THR A 47 -11.40 -4.72 -12.05
C THR A 47 -11.86 -4.55 -10.60
N PRO A 48 -13.16 -4.73 -10.28
CA PRO A 48 -13.65 -4.63 -8.90
C PRO A 48 -13.00 -5.62 -7.90
N SER A 49 -12.39 -6.70 -8.39
CA SER A 49 -11.65 -7.66 -7.57
C SER A 49 -10.15 -7.39 -7.52
N GLN A 50 -9.65 -6.36 -8.19
CA GLN A 50 -8.23 -6.03 -8.26
C GLN A 50 -7.89 -4.71 -7.59
N CYS A 51 -6.63 -4.54 -7.24
CA CYS A 51 -6.05 -3.29 -6.75
C CYS A 51 -4.69 -3.02 -7.39
N TYR A 52 -4.16 -1.83 -7.16
CA TYR A 52 -2.75 -1.55 -7.38
C TYR A 52 -1.94 -2.12 -6.22
N ALA A 53 -0.86 -2.82 -6.56
CA ALA A 53 0.06 -3.43 -5.63
C ALA A 53 1.48 -3.00 -5.98
N PHE A 54 2.35 -3.01 -4.97
CA PHE A 54 3.77 -2.72 -5.18
C PHE A 54 4.54 -4.00 -5.52
N THR A 55 5.50 -3.91 -6.45
CA THR A 55 6.43 -5.01 -6.74
C THR A 55 7.45 -5.14 -5.60
N THR A 56 8.09 -4.04 -5.24
CA THR A 56 8.89 -3.90 -4.02
C THR A 56 8.08 -3.10 -3.00
N LEU A 57 7.81 -3.68 -1.84
CA LEU A 57 7.05 -3.00 -0.79
C LEU A 57 7.76 -1.74 -0.27
N PRO A 58 7.03 -0.64 0.00
CA PRO A 58 7.57 0.51 0.72
C PRO A 58 8.24 0.15 2.05
N LEU A 59 7.74 -0.88 2.76
CA LEU A 59 8.40 -1.43 3.95
C LEU A 59 9.88 -1.81 3.70
N PHE A 60 10.20 -2.28 2.49
CA PHE A 60 11.54 -2.68 2.08
C PHE A 60 12.25 -1.61 1.24
N GLY A 61 11.77 -0.36 1.27
CA GLY A 61 12.35 0.76 0.52
C GLY A 61 11.86 0.87 -0.94
N GLY A 62 10.78 0.18 -1.31
CA GLY A 62 10.14 0.35 -2.60
C GLY A 62 9.55 1.75 -2.81
N GLU A 63 9.65 2.25 -4.03
CA GLU A 63 9.22 3.61 -4.36
C GLU A 63 7.75 3.70 -4.81
N TYR A 64 7.13 4.86 -4.59
CA TYR A 64 5.77 5.17 -5.02
C TYR A 64 5.74 5.66 -6.48
N LYS A 65 6.16 4.78 -7.39
CA LYS A 65 6.29 5.06 -8.83
C LYS A 65 5.57 4.00 -9.65
N THR A 66 5.09 4.38 -10.83
CA THR A 66 4.31 3.49 -11.71
C THR A 66 5.07 2.25 -12.16
N ASP A 67 6.41 2.29 -12.23
CA ASP A 67 7.26 1.15 -12.59
C ASP A 67 7.41 0.12 -11.46
N ASN A 68 7.07 0.51 -10.22
CA ASN A 68 6.98 -0.37 -9.07
C ASN A 68 5.52 -0.79 -8.77
N ILE A 69 4.59 -0.57 -9.71
CA ILE A 69 3.17 -0.91 -9.54
C ILE A 69 2.76 -2.00 -10.53
N TRP A 70 1.94 -2.92 -10.04
CA TRP A 70 1.24 -3.91 -10.85
C TRP A 70 -0.19 -4.10 -10.32
N MET A 71 -1.03 -4.85 -11.04
CA MET A 71 -2.41 -5.13 -10.62
C MET A 71 -2.54 -6.58 -10.16
N CYS A 72 -3.13 -6.79 -8.99
CA CYS A 72 -3.40 -8.12 -8.45
C CYS A 72 -4.74 -8.16 -7.72
N SER A 73 -5.15 -9.33 -7.23
CA SER A 73 -6.38 -9.44 -6.43
C SER A 73 -6.23 -8.71 -5.09
N TRP A 74 -7.23 -7.90 -4.71
CA TRP A 74 -7.17 -7.19 -3.42
C TRP A 74 -7.14 -8.15 -2.24
N SER A 75 -7.75 -9.33 -2.37
CA SER A 75 -7.75 -10.34 -1.29
C SER A 75 -6.36 -10.94 -1.12
N GLU A 76 -5.67 -11.25 -2.22
CA GLU A 76 -4.30 -11.77 -2.20
C GLU A 76 -3.34 -10.72 -1.67
N TRP A 77 -3.50 -9.45 -2.10
CA TRP A 77 -2.69 -8.34 -1.63
C TRP A 77 -2.77 -8.15 -0.11
N ILE A 78 -3.98 -8.17 0.45
CA ILE A 78 -4.19 -8.03 1.90
C ILE A 78 -3.60 -9.24 2.64
N SER A 79 -3.85 -10.47 2.16
CA SER A 79 -3.28 -11.68 2.78
C SER A 79 -1.75 -11.67 2.75
N TYR A 80 -1.15 -11.30 1.62
CA TYR A 80 0.29 -11.20 1.45
C TYR A 80 0.91 -10.16 2.40
N THR A 81 0.42 -8.93 2.37
CA THR A 81 0.94 -7.84 3.21
C THR A 81 0.72 -8.09 4.70
N ALA A 82 -0.37 -8.75 5.09
CA ALA A 82 -0.58 -9.19 6.47
C ALA A 82 0.45 -10.24 6.91
N SER A 83 0.80 -11.19 6.05
CA SER A 83 1.85 -12.18 6.31
C SER A 83 3.22 -11.52 6.46
N ILE A 84 3.55 -10.56 5.60
CA ILE A 84 4.77 -9.76 5.71
C ILE A 84 4.81 -9.02 7.05
N TYR A 85 3.74 -8.27 7.38
CA TYR A 85 3.65 -7.57 8.67
C TYR A 85 3.85 -8.51 9.86
N ALA A 86 3.22 -9.69 9.87
CA ALA A 86 3.37 -10.65 10.96
C ALA A 86 4.82 -11.10 11.17
N GLN A 87 5.61 -11.18 10.10
CA GLN A 87 7.02 -11.58 10.14
C GLN A 87 7.97 -10.42 10.47
N THR A 88 7.57 -9.17 10.19
CA THR A 88 8.45 -8.00 10.30
C THR A 88 8.14 -7.06 11.45
N LYS A 89 6.93 -7.10 12.04
CA LYS A 89 6.45 -6.10 13.01
C LYS A 89 7.32 -5.89 14.26
N ASP A 90 8.11 -6.90 14.64
CA ASP A 90 8.97 -6.88 15.83
C ASP A 90 10.46 -6.69 15.47
N LEU A 91 10.77 -6.52 14.18
CA LEU A 91 12.14 -6.28 13.73
C LEU A 91 12.52 -4.81 13.92
N PRO A 92 13.73 -4.50 14.42
CA PRO A 92 14.24 -3.14 14.44
C PRO A 92 14.40 -2.56 13.03
N ASP A 93 14.24 -1.25 12.90
CA ASP A 93 14.55 -0.53 11.67
C ASP A 93 16.00 -0.80 11.22
N GLY A 94 16.18 -0.98 9.92
CA GLY A 94 17.47 -1.32 9.31
C GLY A 94 17.85 -2.81 9.39
N THR A 95 16.99 -3.68 9.94
CA THR A 95 17.20 -5.13 9.90
C THR A 95 17.29 -5.63 8.44
N PRO A 96 18.37 -6.32 8.04
CA PRO A 96 18.44 -6.94 6.73
C PRO A 96 17.39 -8.05 6.59
N VAL A 97 16.62 -8.01 5.50
CA VAL A 97 15.59 -9.01 5.19
C VAL A 97 16.00 -9.82 3.96
N SER A 98 15.81 -11.13 4.02
CA SER A 98 15.93 -12.03 2.87
C SER A 98 14.58 -12.69 2.61
N ILE A 99 14.09 -12.59 1.37
CA ILE A 99 12.80 -13.15 0.97
C ILE A 99 13.05 -14.48 0.26
N SER A 100 12.40 -15.53 0.73
CA SER A 100 12.39 -16.84 0.07
C SER A 100 10.97 -17.15 -0.40
N VAL A 101 10.83 -17.54 -1.66
CA VAL A 101 9.57 -18.07 -2.20
C VAL A 101 9.60 -19.58 -1.99
N VAL A 102 8.58 -20.10 -1.33
CA VAL A 102 8.43 -21.53 -1.02
C VAL A 102 7.12 -22.03 -1.64
N ASP A 103 7.19 -23.19 -2.29
CA ASP A 103 6.04 -23.87 -2.93
C ASP A 103 5.16 -24.63 -1.93
#